data_AF-A0A3D5PK29-F1
#
_entry.id   AF-A0A3D5PK29-F1
#
_cell.length_a   1.000
_cell.length_b   1.000
_cell.length_c   1.000
_cell.angle_alpha   90.00
_cell.angle_beta   90.00
_cell.angle_gamma   90.00
#
_symmetry.space_group_name_H-M   'P 1'
#
loop_
_entity.id
_entity.type
_entity.pdbx_description
1 polymer ?
#
loop_
_entity_poly.entity_id
_entity_poly.type
_entity_poly.pdbx_seq_one_letter_code
_entity_poly.pdbx_strand_id
1 'polypeptide(L)'
;MKQPLGVILAGGQARRMGGGDKGRLLLDGRSLLDHVIERLEPQVAGIALNANGDAARFEDTGLPVLSDSIEGFVGPLAGVLAGLDWAATLGADTIVTAAADTPFFPCDLVPRLMLEADGMAHPLVLAATPDSERGRNRHPTFGLWPVALRDDLRAALNGGLRKVVLWSDQHGGREAIFPNTPFDPFFNVNTPDDLASAEGLL
;
A
#
# COMPACT_ATOMS: atom_id res chain seq x y z
N MET A 1 2.52 7.75 -18.97
CA MET A 1 1.61 7.92 -17.81
C MET A 1 2.22 8.96 -16.89
N LYS A 2 1.43 9.83 -16.23
CA LYS A 2 1.97 10.75 -15.21
C LYS A 2 2.47 9.95 -14.01
N GLN A 3 3.41 10.51 -13.25
CA GLN A 3 3.86 9.91 -12.00
C GLN A 3 2.67 9.85 -11.00
N PRO A 4 2.40 8.69 -10.38
CA PRO A 4 1.26 8.53 -9.47
C PRO A 4 1.51 9.25 -8.14
N LEU A 5 0.44 9.48 -7.38
CA LEU A 5 0.55 9.81 -5.96
C LEU A 5 0.74 8.54 -5.12
N GLY A 6 1.42 8.63 -4.00
CA GLY A 6 1.66 7.52 -3.06
C GLY A 6 0.69 7.54 -1.88
N VAL A 7 0.22 6.37 -1.47
CA VAL A 7 -0.63 6.19 -0.29
C VAL A 7 -0.06 5.06 0.56
N ILE A 8 0.43 5.40 1.76
CA ILE A 8 0.91 4.41 2.71
C ILE A 8 -0.27 3.94 3.55
N LEU A 9 -0.58 2.65 3.48
CA LEU A 9 -1.65 2.01 4.22
C LEU A 9 -1.17 1.68 5.64
N ALA A 10 -1.49 2.57 6.59
CA ALA A 10 -1.26 2.38 8.02
C ALA A 10 -2.54 1.92 8.77
N GLY A 11 -3.67 1.79 8.04
CA GLY A 11 -4.94 1.30 8.57
C GLY A 11 -5.03 -0.23 8.62
N GLY A 12 -4.67 -0.84 9.76
CA GLY A 12 -4.86 -2.27 9.98
C GLY A 12 -4.49 -2.75 11.38
N GLN A 13 -5.43 -3.42 12.08
CA GLN A 13 -5.22 -4.22 13.30
C GLN A 13 -4.48 -3.61 14.53
N ALA A 14 -4.19 -2.31 14.59
CA ALA A 14 -3.58 -1.70 15.79
C ALA A 14 -4.43 -1.82 17.08
N ARG A 15 -5.70 -2.25 16.99
CA ARG A 15 -6.54 -2.52 18.16
C ARG A 15 -6.29 -3.86 18.87
N ARG A 16 -5.54 -4.81 18.28
CA ARG A 16 -5.39 -6.17 18.87
C ARG A 16 -4.11 -6.40 19.69
N MET A 17 -3.23 -5.40 19.82
CA MET A 17 -1.96 -5.52 20.58
C MET A 17 -1.70 -4.27 21.44
N GLY A 18 -2.62 -3.92 22.35
CA GLY A 18 -2.30 -2.99 23.44
C GLY A 18 -2.09 -1.50 23.08
N GLY A 19 -2.48 -1.04 21.90
CA GLY A 19 -2.60 0.39 21.60
C GLY A 19 -1.32 1.11 21.13
N GLY A 20 -0.28 0.38 20.74
CA GLY A 20 0.87 0.96 20.02
C GLY A 20 0.66 0.94 18.50
N ASP A 21 0.94 2.06 17.82
CA ASP A 21 0.96 2.11 16.36
C ASP A 21 2.16 1.28 15.84
N LYS A 22 1.91 0.09 15.28
CA LYS A 22 2.94 -0.83 14.74
C LYS A 22 3.92 -0.16 13.78
N GLY A 23 3.47 0.82 12.99
CA GLY A 23 4.32 1.60 12.09
C GLY A 23 5.39 2.42 12.81
N ARG A 24 5.30 2.57 14.15
CA ARG A 24 6.29 3.22 15.00
C ARG A 24 7.25 2.25 15.69
N LEU A 25 7.22 0.95 15.38
CA LEU A 25 8.32 0.07 15.75
C LEU A 25 9.62 0.62 15.16
N LEU A 26 10.68 0.61 15.98
CA LEU A 26 11.97 1.17 15.59
C LEU A 26 12.84 0.08 14.97
N LEU A 27 13.23 0.27 13.72
CA LEU A 27 14.21 -0.50 12.98
C LEU A 27 15.44 0.39 12.77
N ASP A 28 16.58 0.01 13.36
CA ASP A 28 17.82 0.81 13.34
C ASP A 28 17.62 2.26 13.79
N GLY A 29 16.92 2.42 14.92
CA GLY A 29 16.66 3.73 15.54
C GLY A 29 15.65 4.62 14.82
N ARG A 30 15.06 4.18 13.70
CA ARG A 30 14.04 4.91 12.91
C ARG A 30 12.75 4.11 12.85
N SER A 31 11.60 4.78 12.71
CA SER A 31 10.34 4.04 12.63
C SER A 31 10.22 3.27 11.31
N LEU A 32 9.51 2.13 11.31
CA LEU A 32 9.17 1.42 10.06
C LEU A 32 8.51 2.36 9.04
N LEU A 33 7.65 3.26 9.53
CA LEU A 33 7.00 4.26 8.69
C LEU A 33 8.01 5.20 8.03
N ASP A 34 9.05 5.66 8.74
CA ASP A 34 10.09 6.52 8.15
C ASP A 34 10.84 5.80 7.02
N HIS A 35 11.14 4.52 7.20
CA HIS A 35 11.76 3.70 6.15
C HIS A 35 10.86 3.58 4.92
N VAL A 36 9.55 3.37 5.13
CA VAL A 36 8.57 3.27 4.04
C VAL A 36 8.42 4.61 3.31
N ILE A 37 8.38 5.73 4.04
CA ILE A 37 8.29 7.08 3.47
C ILE A 37 9.52 7.35 2.59
N GLU A 38 10.73 7.18 3.12
CA GLU A 38 11.98 7.45 2.40
C GLU A 38 12.09 6.62 1.11
N ARG A 39 11.59 5.37 1.15
CA ARG A 39 11.66 4.45 0.02
C ARG A 39 10.58 4.72 -1.04
N LEU A 40 9.42 5.26 -0.65
CA LEU A 40 8.32 5.59 -1.56
C LEU A 40 8.47 6.99 -2.18
N GLU A 41 8.95 7.98 -1.41
CA GLU A 41 9.07 9.39 -1.81
C GLU A 41 9.69 9.60 -3.20
N PRO A 42 10.87 9.04 -3.54
CA PRO A 42 11.48 9.28 -4.83
C PRO A 42 10.69 8.68 -6.00
N GLN A 43 9.72 7.82 -5.73
CA GLN A 43 8.97 7.08 -6.74
C GLN A 43 7.61 7.73 -7.08
N VAL A 44 7.12 8.68 -6.29
CA VAL A 44 5.76 9.26 -6.43
C VAL A 44 5.78 10.79 -6.47
N ALA A 45 4.69 11.40 -6.96
CA ALA A 45 4.55 12.87 -7.05
C ALA A 45 4.18 13.55 -5.71
N GLY A 46 3.82 12.76 -4.70
CA GLY A 46 3.43 13.21 -3.36
C GLY A 46 2.88 12.03 -2.57
N ILE A 47 2.93 12.09 -1.23
CA ILE A 47 2.53 10.99 -0.34
C ILE A 47 1.39 11.43 0.58
N ALA A 48 0.47 10.51 0.85
CA ALA A 48 -0.47 10.57 1.95
C ALA A 48 -0.41 9.30 2.81
N LEU A 49 -0.82 9.41 4.08
CA LEU A 49 -0.97 8.29 4.99
C LEU A 49 -2.45 7.94 5.09
N ASN A 50 -2.83 6.69 4.84
CA ASN A 50 -4.16 6.21 5.22
C ASN A 50 -4.13 5.66 6.64
N ALA A 51 -4.83 6.32 7.56
CA ALA A 51 -4.97 5.91 8.95
C ALA A 51 -6.32 6.36 9.53
N ASN A 52 -6.86 5.54 10.43
CA ASN A 52 -8.09 5.83 11.16
C ASN A 52 -7.79 6.21 12.61
N GLY A 53 -8.67 7.00 13.22
CA GLY A 53 -8.53 7.50 14.58
C GLY A 53 -7.91 8.90 14.61
N ASP A 54 -7.16 9.21 15.67
CA ASP A 54 -6.54 10.52 15.82
C ASP A 54 -5.41 10.71 14.81
N ALA A 55 -5.50 11.76 13.99
CA ALA A 55 -4.51 12.13 12.99
C ALA A 55 -3.28 12.81 13.60
N ALA A 56 -3.41 13.41 14.80
CA ALA A 56 -2.31 14.10 15.48
C ALA A 56 -1.11 13.17 15.75
N ARG A 57 -1.38 11.86 15.83
CA ARG A 57 -0.38 10.80 15.98
C ARG A 57 0.60 10.68 14.81
N PHE A 58 0.38 11.37 13.69
CA PHE A 58 1.27 11.36 12.53
C PHE A 58 1.74 12.77 12.12
N GLU A 59 1.53 13.78 12.98
CA GLU A 59 1.93 15.18 12.70
C GLU A 59 3.42 15.34 12.42
N ASP A 60 4.26 14.53 13.07
CA ASP A 60 5.71 14.48 12.88
C ASP A 60 6.13 14.10 11.44
N THR A 61 5.27 13.39 10.70
CA THR A 61 5.54 13.02 9.31
C THR A 61 5.36 14.18 8.33
N GLY A 62 4.58 15.20 8.70
CA GLY A 62 4.19 16.28 7.79
C GLY A 62 3.29 15.87 6.62
N LEU A 63 2.81 14.62 6.60
CA LEU A 63 2.00 14.06 5.52
C LEU A 63 0.49 14.26 5.79
N PRO A 64 -0.34 14.45 4.75
CA PRO A 64 -1.78 14.41 4.91
C PRO A 64 -2.25 13.02 5.38
N VAL A 65 -3.13 13.00 6.37
CA VAL A 65 -3.73 11.78 6.91
C VAL A 65 -5.15 11.61 6.37
N LEU A 66 -5.39 10.50 5.68
CA LEU A 66 -6.65 10.13 5.04
C LEU A 66 -7.35 9.06 5.87
N SER A 67 -8.55 9.37 6.35
CA SER A 67 -9.42 8.38 7.00
C SER A 67 -10.27 7.64 5.98
N ASP A 68 -10.68 6.41 6.32
CA ASP A 68 -11.55 5.61 5.45
C ASP A 68 -12.91 6.29 5.29
N SER A 69 -13.39 6.39 4.04
CA SER A 69 -14.70 6.97 3.75
C SER A 69 -15.87 5.99 3.93
N ILE A 70 -15.58 4.72 4.22
CA ILE A 70 -16.58 3.65 4.36
C ILE A 70 -16.52 3.11 5.78
N GLU A 71 -17.68 3.08 6.45
CA GLU A 71 -17.79 2.52 7.79
C GLU A 71 -17.69 0.99 7.80
N GLY A 72 -17.19 0.47 8.92
CA GLY A 72 -16.89 -0.95 9.08
C GLY A 72 -15.47 -1.26 8.58
N PHE A 73 -14.76 -2.13 9.29
CA PHE A 73 -13.40 -2.51 8.92
C PHE A 73 -13.43 -3.34 7.62
N VAL A 74 -13.38 -2.67 6.47
CA VAL A 74 -13.58 -3.32 5.15
C VAL A 74 -12.29 -3.82 4.50
N GLY A 75 -11.17 -3.82 5.24
CA GLY A 75 -9.87 -4.26 4.75
C GLY A 75 -9.14 -3.17 3.94
N PRO A 76 -8.02 -3.50 3.29
CA PRO A 76 -7.14 -2.53 2.65
C PRO A 76 -7.81 -1.74 1.50
N LEU A 77 -8.88 -2.27 0.90
CA LEU A 77 -9.63 -1.56 -0.15
C LEU A 77 -10.27 -0.26 0.35
N ALA A 78 -10.57 -0.12 1.64
CA ALA A 78 -11.05 1.16 2.18
C ALA A 78 -9.97 2.24 2.09
N GLY A 79 -8.74 1.90 2.45
CA GLY A 79 -7.60 2.81 2.35
C GLY A 79 -7.23 3.14 0.91
N VAL A 80 -7.33 2.15 0.00
CA VAL A 80 -7.23 2.39 -1.45
C VAL A 80 -8.27 3.41 -1.89
N LEU A 81 -9.54 3.24 -1.52
CA LEU A 81 -10.62 4.17 -1.88
C LEU A 81 -10.36 5.59 -1.34
N ALA A 82 -9.96 5.72 -0.06
CA ALA A 82 -9.62 7.00 0.53
C ALA A 82 -8.48 7.69 -0.25
N GLY A 83 -7.48 6.92 -0.66
CA GLY A 83 -6.40 7.38 -1.54
C GLY A 83 -6.88 7.85 -2.91
N LEU A 84 -7.78 7.10 -3.55
CA LEU A 84 -8.33 7.45 -4.86
C LEU A 84 -9.19 8.72 -4.81
N ASP A 85 -9.96 8.90 -3.73
CA ASP A 85 -10.74 10.11 -3.50
C ASP A 85 -9.83 11.33 -3.32
N TRP A 86 -8.78 11.20 -2.51
CA TRP A 86 -7.79 12.27 -2.33
C TRP A 86 -7.10 12.62 -3.66
N ALA A 87 -6.61 11.62 -4.40
CA ALA A 87 -5.95 11.82 -5.68
C ALA A 87 -6.86 12.50 -6.71
N ALA A 88 -8.16 12.20 -6.69
CA ALA A 88 -9.15 12.87 -7.51
C ALA A 88 -9.26 14.38 -7.22
N THR A 89 -9.18 14.79 -5.95
CA THR A 89 -9.21 16.22 -5.58
C THR A 89 -8.01 17.00 -6.12
N LEU A 90 -6.91 16.31 -6.40
CA LEU A 90 -5.67 16.87 -6.95
C LEU A 90 -5.58 16.73 -8.48
N GLY A 91 -6.57 16.12 -9.14
CA GLY A 91 -6.56 15.88 -10.58
C GLY A 91 -5.53 14.84 -11.04
N ALA A 92 -5.11 13.94 -10.14
CA ALA A 92 -4.24 12.83 -10.48
C ALA A 92 -5.02 11.68 -11.14
N ASP A 93 -4.32 10.91 -11.98
CA ASP A 93 -4.91 9.81 -12.76
C ASP A 93 -4.81 8.46 -12.04
N THR A 94 -3.78 8.30 -11.20
CA THR A 94 -3.45 7.04 -10.52
C THR A 94 -2.83 7.28 -9.14
N ILE A 95 -2.98 6.30 -8.26
CA ILE A 95 -2.19 6.19 -7.02
C ILE A 95 -1.39 4.89 -6.99
N VAL A 96 -0.31 4.85 -6.22
CA VAL A 96 0.34 3.62 -5.77
C VAL A 96 0.18 3.47 -4.27
N THR A 97 -0.14 2.26 -3.81
CA THR A 97 -0.20 1.95 -2.39
C THR A 97 1.03 1.17 -1.92
N ALA A 98 1.41 1.37 -0.66
CA ALA A 98 2.43 0.59 0.04
C ALA A 98 1.98 0.29 1.48
N ALA A 99 2.38 -0.84 2.05
CA ALA A 99 2.10 -1.14 3.46
C ALA A 99 3.09 -0.43 4.39
N ALA A 100 2.60 0.12 5.51
CA ALA A 100 3.41 0.88 6.47
C ALA A 100 4.42 0.03 7.28
N ASP A 101 4.31 -1.29 7.22
CA ASP A 101 5.03 -2.26 8.04
C ASP A 101 6.03 -3.11 7.23
N THR A 102 6.26 -2.74 5.98
CA THR A 102 7.06 -3.50 5.03
C THR A 102 8.22 -2.62 4.55
N PRO A 103 9.30 -2.42 5.33
CA PRO A 103 10.28 -1.38 5.08
C PRO A 103 11.23 -1.66 3.89
N PHE A 104 11.21 -2.87 3.33
CA PHE A 104 12.18 -3.32 2.33
C PHE A 104 11.64 -3.46 0.90
N PHE A 105 10.42 -2.96 0.62
CA PHE A 105 9.84 -3.08 -0.72
C PHE A 105 10.73 -2.44 -1.81
N PRO A 106 10.69 -2.87 -3.07
CA PRO A 106 11.71 -2.45 -4.04
C PRO A 106 11.71 -0.94 -4.33
N CYS A 107 12.90 -0.35 -4.50
CA CYS A 107 13.07 1.07 -4.88
C CYS A 107 12.62 1.36 -6.32
N ASP A 108 12.28 0.32 -7.07
CA ASP A 108 11.70 0.37 -8.42
C ASP A 108 10.26 -0.17 -8.47
N LEU A 109 9.56 -0.19 -7.33
CA LEU A 109 8.14 -0.57 -7.22
C LEU A 109 7.28 0.17 -8.24
N VAL A 110 7.26 1.52 -8.19
CA VAL A 110 6.37 2.32 -9.05
C VAL A 110 6.74 2.21 -10.53
N PRO A 111 8.02 2.33 -10.94
CA PRO A 111 8.40 2.13 -12.34
C PRO A 111 7.95 0.78 -12.90
N ARG A 112 8.09 -0.33 -12.15
CA ARG A 112 7.67 -1.65 -12.62
C ARG A 112 6.15 -1.78 -12.72
N LEU A 113 5.41 -1.26 -11.74
CA LEU A 113 3.94 -1.24 -11.82
C LEU A 113 3.45 -0.43 -13.03
N MET A 114 4.07 0.72 -13.29
CA MET A 114 3.73 1.56 -14.45
C MET A 114 4.07 0.88 -15.78
N LEU A 115 5.19 0.16 -15.85
CA LEU A 115 5.60 -0.59 -17.04
C LEU A 115 4.58 -1.69 -17.37
N GLU A 116 4.17 -2.47 -16.37
CA GLU A 116 3.14 -3.51 -16.56
C GLU A 116 1.77 -2.95 -16.90
N ALA A 117 1.49 -1.72 -16.46
CA ALA A 117 0.24 -1.03 -16.78
C ALA A 117 0.19 -0.47 -18.21
N ASP A 118 1.29 -0.52 -18.97
CA ASP A 118 1.35 0.08 -20.29
C ASP A 118 0.29 -0.53 -21.23
N GLY A 119 -0.36 0.35 -22.00
CA GLY A 119 -1.49 0.01 -22.86
C GLY A 119 -2.81 -0.34 -22.16
N MET A 120 -2.91 -0.29 -20.82
CA MET A 120 -4.19 -0.45 -20.12
C MET A 120 -5.05 0.82 -20.20
N ALA A 121 -6.35 0.67 -20.44
CA ALA A 121 -7.31 1.78 -20.35
C ALA A 121 -7.45 2.29 -18.90
N HIS A 122 -7.42 1.37 -17.92
CA HIS A 122 -7.45 1.67 -16.50
C HIS A 122 -6.25 0.98 -15.83
N PRO A 123 -5.15 1.72 -15.57
CA PRO A 123 -3.93 1.19 -14.97
C PRO A 123 -4.16 0.56 -13.60
N LEU A 124 -4.29 -0.77 -13.56
CA LEU A 124 -4.51 -1.55 -12.34
C LEU A 124 -3.52 -2.71 -12.30
N VAL A 125 -2.54 -2.63 -11.39
CA VAL A 125 -1.46 -3.62 -11.29
C VAL A 125 -1.16 -3.90 -9.83
N LEU A 126 -1.06 -5.16 -9.45
CA LEU A 126 -0.62 -5.57 -8.10
C LEU A 126 0.81 -6.09 -8.15
N ALA A 127 1.60 -5.83 -7.11
CA ALA A 127 2.88 -6.48 -6.95
C ALA A 127 2.68 -7.96 -6.60
N ALA A 128 3.58 -8.81 -7.10
CA ALA A 128 3.62 -10.22 -6.75
C ALA A 128 5.08 -10.72 -6.72
N THR A 129 5.31 -11.80 -5.98
CA THR A 129 6.59 -12.52 -5.96
C THR A 129 6.39 -13.97 -6.44
N PRO A 130 7.43 -14.64 -6.97
CA PRO A 130 7.37 -16.06 -7.29
C PRO A 130 7.08 -16.90 -6.04
N ASP A 131 6.25 -17.93 -6.17
CA ASP A 131 5.92 -18.86 -5.08
C ASP A 131 5.99 -20.30 -5.61
N SER A 132 6.74 -21.18 -4.94
CA SER A 132 6.96 -22.55 -5.42
C SER A 132 5.71 -23.43 -5.35
N GLU A 133 4.76 -23.13 -4.45
CA GLU A 133 3.54 -23.93 -4.26
C GLU A 133 2.37 -23.35 -5.06
N ARG A 134 2.23 -22.03 -5.06
CA ARG A 134 1.10 -21.29 -5.65
C ARG A 134 1.41 -20.73 -7.03
N GLY A 135 2.66 -20.88 -7.49
CA GLY A 135 3.21 -20.21 -8.66
C GLY A 135 3.59 -18.76 -8.39
N ARG A 136 2.68 -18.00 -7.75
CA ARG A 136 2.89 -16.60 -7.40
C ARG A 136 2.14 -16.19 -6.14
N ASN A 137 2.78 -15.35 -5.33
CA ASN A 137 2.22 -14.72 -4.15
C ASN A 137 1.92 -13.24 -4.46
N ARG A 138 0.65 -12.84 -4.38
CA ARG A 138 0.23 -11.45 -4.65
C ARG A 138 0.32 -10.63 -3.36
N HIS A 139 0.77 -9.39 -3.47
CA HIS A 139 0.91 -8.43 -2.38
C HIS A 139 -0.16 -7.33 -2.51
N PRO A 140 -1.41 -7.57 -2.05
CA PRO A 140 -2.57 -6.73 -2.37
C PRO A 140 -2.52 -5.31 -1.79
N THR A 141 -1.61 -5.03 -0.85
CA THR A 141 -1.35 -3.69 -0.32
C THR A 141 -0.37 -2.89 -1.18
N PHE A 142 0.29 -3.54 -2.14
CA PHE A 142 1.23 -2.96 -3.08
C PHE A 142 0.65 -2.99 -4.48
N GLY A 143 0.17 -1.85 -4.98
CA GLY A 143 -0.43 -1.80 -6.30
C GLY A 143 -0.56 -0.41 -6.86
N LEU A 144 -0.68 -0.33 -8.18
CA LEU A 144 -1.08 0.85 -8.94
C LEU A 144 -2.59 0.78 -9.18
N TRP A 145 -3.28 1.88 -8.90
CA TRP A 145 -4.74 1.95 -8.92
C TRP A 145 -5.22 3.15 -9.72
N PRO A 146 -6.24 2.99 -10.59
CA PRO A 146 -6.73 4.08 -11.43
C PRO A 146 -7.85 4.86 -10.72
N VAL A 147 -7.72 6.19 -10.67
CA VAL A 147 -8.74 7.08 -10.07
C VAL A 147 -10.09 6.94 -10.76
N ALA A 148 -10.10 6.59 -12.05
CA ALA A 148 -11.31 6.34 -12.84
C ALA A 148 -12.20 5.23 -12.27
N LEU A 149 -11.66 4.29 -11.48
CA LEU A 149 -12.43 3.18 -10.88
C LEU A 149 -12.89 3.44 -9.44
N ARG A 150 -12.70 4.66 -8.90
CA ARG A 150 -13.03 4.95 -7.48
C ARG A 150 -14.50 4.71 -7.14
N ASP A 151 -15.43 5.08 -8.02
CA ASP A 151 -16.87 4.99 -7.76
C ASP A 151 -17.36 3.55 -7.90
N ASP A 152 -16.75 2.77 -8.81
CA ASP A 152 -16.94 1.32 -8.88
C ASP A 152 -16.46 0.65 -7.58
N LEU A 153 -15.23 0.96 -7.14
CA LEU A 153 -14.68 0.43 -5.90
C LEU A 153 -15.58 0.75 -4.71
N ARG A 154 -16.08 1.99 -4.65
CA ARG A 154 -17.04 2.42 -3.63
C ARG A 154 -18.32 1.58 -3.65
N ALA A 155 -18.90 1.35 -4.84
CA ALA A 155 -20.08 0.52 -4.99
C ALA A 155 -19.81 -0.94 -4.56
N ALA A 156 -18.68 -1.51 -4.96
CA ALA A 156 -18.27 -2.85 -4.60
C ALA A 156 -18.08 -3.01 -3.07
N LEU A 157 -17.44 -2.04 -2.42
CA LEU A 157 -17.27 -2.00 -0.96
C LEU A 157 -18.63 -1.90 -0.25
N ASN A 158 -19.55 -1.05 -0.71
CA ASN A 158 -20.90 -0.98 -0.17
C ASN A 158 -21.70 -2.28 -0.40
N GLY A 159 -21.42 -2.98 -1.49
CA GLY A 159 -21.96 -4.31 -1.80
C GLY A 159 -21.35 -5.46 -0.99
N GLY A 160 -20.42 -5.18 -0.07
CA GLY A 160 -19.84 -6.18 0.82
C GLY A 160 -18.54 -6.83 0.32
N LEU A 161 -17.99 -6.39 -0.82
CA LEU A 161 -16.70 -6.89 -1.31
C LEU A 161 -15.57 -6.43 -0.37
N ARG A 162 -14.67 -7.36 0.00
CA ARG A 162 -13.54 -7.08 0.91
C ARG A 162 -12.19 -7.55 0.37
N LYS A 163 -12.19 -8.39 -0.67
CA LYS A 163 -10.99 -9.03 -1.20
C LYS A 163 -10.42 -8.21 -2.35
N VAL A 164 -9.24 -7.63 -2.15
CA VAL A 164 -8.49 -6.86 -3.17
C VAL A 164 -8.39 -7.63 -4.49
N VAL A 165 -7.85 -8.84 -4.43
CA VAL A 165 -7.62 -9.69 -5.59
C VAL A 165 -8.90 -9.95 -6.39
N LEU A 166 -10.00 -10.20 -5.67
CA LEU A 166 -11.29 -10.46 -6.33
C LEU A 166 -11.79 -9.23 -7.09
N TRP A 167 -11.61 -8.04 -6.52
CA TRP A 167 -11.98 -6.78 -7.19
C TRP A 167 -11.06 -6.48 -8.37
N SER A 168 -9.75 -6.65 -8.21
CA SER A 168 -8.78 -6.33 -9.26
C SER A 168 -8.91 -7.25 -10.47
N ASP A 169 -9.15 -8.54 -10.25
CA ASP A 169 -9.32 -9.51 -11.35
C ASP A 169 -10.56 -9.18 -12.21
N GLN A 170 -11.65 -8.68 -11.60
CA GLN A 170 -12.85 -8.24 -12.33
C GLN A 170 -12.59 -7.06 -13.29
N HIS A 171 -11.53 -6.30 -13.03
CA HIS A 171 -11.13 -5.13 -13.81
C HIS A 171 -9.94 -5.40 -14.73
N GLY A 172 -9.59 -6.68 -14.94
CA GLY A 172 -8.44 -7.05 -15.77
C GLY A 172 -7.10 -6.63 -15.16
N GLY A 173 -7.01 -6.57 -13.82
CA GLY A 173 -5.79 -6.23 -13.11
C GLY A 173 -4.62 -7.13 -13.51
N ARG A 174 -3.46 -6.51 -13.74
CA ARG A 174 -2.21 -7.22 -14.05
C ARG A 174 -1.37 -7.39 -12.80
N GLU A 175 -0.26 -8.11 -12.95
CA GLU A 175 0.70 -8.38 -11.88
C GLU A 175 2.10 -7.94 -12.32
N ALA A 176 2.81 -7.21 -11.46
CA ALA A 176 4.24 -6.96 -11.63
C ALA A 176 5.03 -7.93 -10.75
N ILE A 177 5.88 -8.75 -11.37
CA ILE A 177 6.67 -9.76 -10.66
C ILE A 177 7.99 -9.15 -10.15
N PHE A 178 8.20 -9.26 -8.85
CA PHE A 178 9.43 -8.85 -8.18
C PHE A 178 10.20 -10.08 -7.67
N PRO A 179 11.54 -10.07 -7.76
CA PRO A 179 12.36 -11.11 -7.14
C PRO A 179 12.17 -11.15 -5.62
N ASN A 180 12.16 -12.36 -5.05
CA ASN A 180 12.15 -12.61 -3.60
C ASN A 180 13.45 -13.28 -3.12
N THR A 181 14.55 -13.02 -3.83
CA THR A 181 15.90 -13.45 -3.47
C THR A 181 16.83 -12.23 -3.44
N PRO A 182 17.72 -12.09 -2.45
CA PRO A 182 18.02 -13.04 -1.38
C PRO A 182 16.98 -13.13 -0.25
N PHE A 183 16.00 -12.22 -0.21
CA PHE A 183 14.89 -12.22 0.75
C PHE A 183 13.60 -11.73 0.06
N ASP A 184 12.44 -11.93 0.70
CA ASP A 184 11.17 -11.37 0.21
C ASP A 184 11.12 -9.86 0.49
N PRO A 185 11.14 -9.00 -0.55
CA PRO A 185 11.14 -7.55 -0.33
C PRO A 185 9.82 -7.04 0.25
N PHE A 186 8.75 -7.85 0.23
CA PHE A 186 7.47 -7.51 0.83
C PHE A 186 7.27 -8.14 2.22
N PHE A 187 8.37 -8.54 2.88
CA PHE A 187 8.36 -9.02 4.26
C PHE A 187 7.80 -7.95 5.23
N ASN A 188 6.76 -8.33 5.96
CA ASN A 188 6.07 -7.46 6.90
C ASN A 188 6.59 -7.67 8.32
N VAL A 189 6.97 -6.58 8.99
CA VAL A 189 7.47 -6.55 10.36
C VAL A 189 6.31 -6.31 11.34
N ASN A 190 5.82 -7.39 11.97
CA ASN A 190 4.68 -7.36 12.89
C ASN A 190 5.01 -7.66 14.35
N THR A 191 6.11 -8.37 14.58
CA THR A 191 6.52 -8.93 15.88
C THR A 191 7.97 -8.56 16.20
N PRO A 192 8.39 -8.66 17.47
CA PRO A 192 9.80 -8.49 17.83
C PRO A 192 10.76 -9.44 17.09
N ASP A 193 10.32 -10.67 16.79
CA ASP A 193 11.13 -11.64 16.02
C ASP A 193 11.27 -11.20 14.56
N ASP A 194 10.22 -10.61 13.98
CA ASP A 194 10.29 -10.01 12.64
C ASP A 194 11.26 -8.83 12.64
N LEU A 195 11.28 -8.05 13.72
CA LEU A 195 12.17 -6.89 13.86
C LEU A 195 13.64 -7.32 13.92
N ALA A 196 13.97 -8.34 14.72
CA ALA A 196 15.32 -8.90 14.75
C ALA A 196 15.74 -9.47 13.38
N SER A 197 14.80 -10.07 12.65
CA SER A 197 15.04 -10.54 11.28
C SER A 197 15.27 -9.37 10.33
N ALA A 198 14.50 -8.29 10.45
CA ALA A 198 14.63 -7.07 9.66
C ALA A 198 15.97 -6.34 9.92
N GLU A 199 16.45 -6.29 11.16
CA GLU A 199 17.76 -5.72 11.48
C GLU A 199 18.91 -6.44 10.75
N GLY A 200 18.77 -7.75 10.50
CA GLY A 200 19.73 -8.52 9.72
C GLY A 200 19.68 -8.29 8.20
N LEU A 201 18.72 -7.51 7.70
CA LEU A 201 18.54 -7.19 6.28
C LEU A 201 19.00 -5.78 5.88
N LEU A 202 19.35 -4.94 6.87
CA LEU A 202 19.96 -3.61 6.66
C LEU A 202 21.43 -3.74 6.24
#